data_AF-A0A367UHS2-F1
#
_entry.id   AF-A0A367UHS2-F1
#
_cell.length_a   1.000
_cell.length_b   1.000
_cell.length_c   1.000
_cell.angle_alpha   90.00
_cell.angle_beta   90.00
_cell.angle_gamma   90.00
#
_symmetry.space_group_name_H-M   'P 1'
#
loop_
_entity.id
_entity.type
_entity.pdbx_description
1 polymer ?
#
loop_
_entity_poly.entity_id
_entity_poly.type
_entity_poly.pdbx_seq_one_letter_code
_entity_poly.pdbx_strand_id
1 'polypeptide(L)'
;MDVESFRGKRCWRHDRPKPAHLRYLGVTGAEIEDAVGPYRFDFNTLTVAARNGLQNMLVPFGGLSSVCSGRPAVKFRTREAEILLTPDEVCRHAIGNLTPEEFGAICDAVGATWHLTSYFYDPETGVSFYNLDDEEDMGDEQDLSSPTPR
;
A
#
# COMPACT_ATOMS: atom_id res chain seq x y z
N MET A 1 8.66 -19.24 -4.98
CA MET A 1 9.05 -17.82 -4.83
C MET A 1 9.01 -17.48 -3.35
N ASP A 2 9.91 -16.63 -2.90
CA ASP A 2 9.86 -16.05 -1.56
C ASP A 2 9.18 -14.67 -1.60
N VAL A 3 8.95 -14.06 -0.44
CA VAL A 3 8.37 -12.71 -0.35
C VAL A 3 9.36 -11.64 -0.82
N GLU A 4 10.66 -11.91 -0.65
CA GLU A 4 11.75 -10.96 -0.93
C GLU A 4 11.91 -10.69 -2.43
N SER A 5 11.59 -11.65 -3.31
CA SER A 5 11.65 -11.45 -4.76
C SER A 5 10.70 -10.37 -5.29
N PHE A 6 9.76 -9.91 -4.48
CA PHE A 6 8.82 -8.83 -4.82
C PHE A 6 9.29 -7.45 -4.36
N ARG A 7 10.39 -7.36 -3.60
CA ARG A 7 10.95 -6.08 -3.16
C ARG A 7 11.31 -5.21 -4.37
N GLY A 8 10.97 -3.93 -4.32
CA GLY A 8 11.17 -2.96 -5.41
C GLY A 8 10.18 -3.06 -6.57
N LYS A 9 9.28 -4.07 -6.59
CA LYS A 9 8.23 -4.15 -7.61
C LYS A 9 7.12 -3.16 -7.30
N ARG A 10 6.77 -2.31 -8.29
CA ARG A 10 5.71 -1.31 -8.17
C ARG A 10 4.33 -1.80 -8.62
N CYS A 11 4.28 -2.96 -9.28
CA CYS A 11 3.03 -3.63 -9.61
C CYS A 11 2.74 -4.76 -8.61
N TRP A 12 1.50 -4.79 -8.12
CA TRP A 12 1.04 -5.89 -7.28
C TRP A 12 0.82 -7.14 -8.13
N ARG A 13 1.04 -8.33 -7.55
CA ARG A 13 0.75 -9.60 -8.21
C ARG A 13 0.01 -10.57 -7.29
N HIS A 14 -1.00 -11.23 -7.84
CA HIS A 14 -1.85 -12.18 -7.10
C HIS A 14 -1.13 -13.46 -6.66
N ASP A 15 -0.02 -13.80 -7.32
CA ASP A 15 0.81 -14.96 -7.02
C ASP A 15 1.84 -14.70 -5.90
N ARG A 16 1.84 -13.50 -5.31
CA ARG A 16 2.74 -13.14 -4.21
C ARG A 16 2.54 -14.07 -3.00
N PRO A 17 3.61 -14.73 -2.51
CA PRO A 17 3.57 -15.52 -1.29
C PRO A 17 3.20 -14.64 -0.08
N LYS A 18 2.42 -15.20 0.85
CA LYS A 18 1.98 -14.49 2.07
C LYS A 18 2.87 -14.87 3.26
N PRO A 19 3.46 -13.89 3.98
CA PRO A 19 4.27 -14.16 5.16
C PRO A 19 3.51 -15.01 6.19
N ALA A 20 4.12 -16.11 6.64
CA ALA A 20 3.44 -17.08 7.50
C ALA A 20 2.93 -16.44 8.81
N HIS A 21 3.71 -15.52 9.38
CA HIS A 21 3.39 -14.83 10.62
C HIS A 21 2.24 -13.80 10.48
N LEU A 22 1.81 -13.46 9.26
CA LEU A 22 0.71 -12.51 9.00
C LEU A 22 -0.56 -13.18 8.48
N ARG A 23 -0.57 -14.52 8.34
CA ARG A 23 -1.71 -15.26 7.78
C ARG A 23 -2.99 -15.16 8.61
N TYR A 24 -2.89 -14.76 9.88
CA TYR A 24 -4.04 -14.54 10.75
C TYR A 24 -4.84 -13.28 10.36
N LEU A 25 -4.22 -12.34 9.64
CA LEU A 25 -4.90 -11.15 9.13
C LEU A 25 -5.75 -11.51 7.90
N GLY A 26 -7.01 -11.06 7.92
CA GLY A 26 -7.91 -11.16 6.78
C GLY A 26 -7.45 -10.29 5.61
N VAL A 27 -8.05 -10.51 4.43
CA VAL A 27 -7.76 -9.68 3.24
C VAL A 27 -8.09 -8.21 3.48
N THR A 28 -9.08 -7.91 4.31
CA THR A 28 -9.48 -6.54 4.63
C THR A 28 -8.96 -6.07 5.99
N GLY A 29 -8.07 -6.83 6.62
CA GLY A 29 -7.57 -6.56 7.97
C GLY A 29 -6.23 -5.85 7.96
N ALA A 30 -6.09 -4.90 8.89
CA ALA A 30 -4.84 -4.25 9.22
C ALA A 30 -4.58 -4.32 10.73
N GLU A 31 -3.32 -4.42 11.11
CA GLU A 31 -2.88 -4.30 12.49
C GLU A 31 -1.80 -3.21 12.57
N ILE A 32 -1.92 -2.32 13.54
CA ILE A 32 -0.86 -1.38 13.91
C ILE A 32 -0.34 -1.82 15.26
N GLU A 33 0.93 -2.16 15.36
CA GLU A 33 1.59 -2.39 16.64
C GLU A 33 2.47 -1.19 16.96
N ASP A 34 2.24 -0.59 18.12
CA ASP A 34 3.02 0.52 18.65
C ASP A 34 3.73 0.10 19.96
N ALA A 35 4.41 1.03 20.63
CA ALA A 35 5.13 0.74 21.87
C ALA A 35 4.22 0.31 23.04
N VAL A 36 2.91 0.52 22.96
CA VAL A 36 1.91 0.15 23.97
C VAL A 36 1.27 -1.19 23.65
N GLY A 37 0.96 -1.44 22.37
CA GLY A 37 0.42 -2.73 21.93
C GLY A 37 -0.23 -2.71 20.55
N PRO A 38 -0.90 -3.81 20.16
CA PRO A 38 -1.54 -3.93 18.86
C PRO A 38 -2.97 -3.34 18.85
N TYR A 39 -3.26 -2.61 17.78
CA TYR A 39 -4.58 -2.12 17.39
C TYR A 39 -5.00 -2.83 16.11
N ARG A 40 -6.23 -3.34 16.06
CA ARG A 40 -6.75 -4.06 14.90
C ARG A 40 -7.91 -3.33 14.28
N PHE A 41 -7.87 -3.27 12.96
CA PHE A 41 -8.86 -2.58 12.15
C PHE A 41 -9.24 -3.45 10.96
N ASP A 42 -10.45 -3.24 10.45
CA ASP A 42 -10.68 -3.39 9.01
C ASP A 42 -10.28 -2.09 8.30
N PHE A 43 -10.03 -2.12 6.99
CA PHE A 43 -9.58 -0.91 6.29
C PHE A 43 -10.55 0.26 6.38
N ASN A 44 -11.87 0.05 6.46
CA ASN A 44 -12.82 1.15 6.57
C ASN A 44 -12.71 1.83 7.94
N THR A 45 -12.66 1.03 9.01
CA THR A 45 -12.47 1.57 10.37
C THR A 45 -11.11 2.22 10.54
N LEU A 46 -10.06 1.70 9.87
CA LEU A 46 -8.75 2.33 9.83
C LEU A 46 -8.80 3.70 9.14
N THR A 47 -9.42 3.82 7.97
CA THR A 47 -9.57 5.11 7.27
C THR A 47 -10.33 6.13 8.12
N VAL A 48 -11.39 5.71 8.83
CA VAL A 48 -12.13 6.57 9.76
C VAL A 48 -11.24 6.99 10.93
N ALA A 49 -10.50 6.08 11.55
CA ALA A 49 -9.60 6.40 12.66
C ALA A 49 -8.49 7.37 12.23
N ALA A 50 -7.87 7.12 11.07
CA ALA A 50 -6.84 7.99 10.50
C ALA A 50 -7.34 9.42 10.29
N ARG A 51 -8.56 9.59 9.75
CA ARG A 51 -9.19 10.92 9.60
C ARG A 51 -9.52 11.60 10.93
N ASN A 52 -9.68 10.83 12.00
CA ASN A 52 -10.04 11.34 13.33
C ASN A 52 -8.85 11.43 14.30
N GLY A 53 -7.62 11.54 13.78
CA GLY A 53 -6.46 11.86 14.61
C GLY A 53 -5.76 10.66 15.24
N LEU A 54 -5.89 9.45 14.67
CA LEU A 54 -5.19 8.24 15.12
C LEU A 54 -3.69 8.45 15.35
N GLN A 55 -3.03 9.28 14.52
CA GLN A 55 -1.61 9.59 14.65
C GLN A 55 -1.22 10.16 16.02
N ASN A 56 -2.16 10.85 16.70
CA ASN A 56 -1.92 11.43 18.02
C ASN A 56 -2.04 10.41 19.15
N MET A 57 -2.57 9.22 18.88
CA MET A 57 -2.73 8.14 19.86
C MET A 57 -1.61 7.10 19.79
N LEU A 58 -0.94 6.99 18.65
CA LEU A 58 0.08 5.98 18.42
C LEU A 58 1.42 6.39 19.04
N VAL A 59 2.07 5.46 19.73
CA VAL A 59 3.38 5.67 20.36
C VAL A 59 4.47 4.93 19.58
N PRO A 60 5.36 5.62 18.84
CA PRO A 60 6.44 4.97 18.11
C PRO A 60 7.38 4.16 19.00
N PHE A 61 7.98 3.11 18.46
CA PHE A 61 9.01 2.34 19.16
C PHE A 61 10.31 3.13 19.28
N GLY A 62 10.94 3.08 20.47
CA GLY A 62 12.31 3.57 20.68
C GLY A 62 13.34 2.62 20.06
N GLY A 63 13.57 2.74 18.75
CA GLY A 63 14.59 1.95 18.04
C GLY A 63 14.17 1.41 16.68
N LEU A 64 12.91 1.59 16.27
CA LEU A 64 12.47 1.32 14.91
C LEU A 64 12.34 2.63 14.14
N SER A 65 12.71 2.59 12.86
CA SER A 65 12.67 3.75 11.96
C SER A 65 11.79 3.46 10.76
N SER A 66 11.09 4.50 10.31
CA SER A 66 10.25 4.45 9.13
C SER A 66 11.08 4.21 7.88
N VAL A 67 10.56 3.37 6.98
CA VAL A 67 11.16 3.16 5.66
C VAL A 67 11.10 4.42 4.79
N CYS A 68 10.15 5.31 5.04
CA CYS A 68 9.95 6.54 4.27
C CYS A 68 10.85 7.67 4.76
N SER A 69 10.78 8.00 6.06
CA SER A 69 11.43 9.20 6.62
C SER A 69 12.59 8.94 7.58
N GLY A 70 12.84 7.67 7.96
CA GLY A 70 13.84 7.33 8.98
C GLY A 70 13.47 7.73 10.41
N ARG A 71 12.37 8.48 10.61
CA ARG A 71 11.85 8.89 11.92
C ARG A 71 11.31 7.68 12.71
N PRO A 72 11.15 7.80 14.04
CA PRO A 72 10.62 6.71 14.88
C PRO A 72 9.29 6.14 14.35
N ALA A 73 9.21 4.82 14.27
CA ALA A 73 8.11 4.13 13.60
C ALA A 73 7.28 3.22 14.51
N VAL A 74 6.07 2.92 14.03
CA VAL A 74 5.21 1.81 14.44
C VAL A 74 5.28 0.71 13.37
N LYS A 75 4.78 -0.49 13.68
CA LYS A 75 4.66 -1.57 12.70
C LYS A 75 3.25 -1.56 12.13
N PHE A 76 3.14 -1.29 10.84
CA PHE A 76 1.89 -1.41 10.10
C PHE A 76 1.87 -2.76 9.36
N ARG A 77 0.88 -3.60 9.64
CA ARG A 77 0.76 -4.94 9.09
C ARG A 77 -0.51 -5.10 8.30
N THR A 78 -0.37 -5.74 7.16
CA THR A 78 -1.46 -6.35 6.39
C THR A 78 -1.21 -7.84 6.29
N ARG A 79 -2.11 -8.57 5.63
CA ARG A 79 -1.88 -9.99 5.33
C ARG A 79 -0.63 -10.24 4.48
N GLU A 80 -0.13 -9.23 3.78
CA GLU A 80 0.90 -9.37 2.75
C GLU A 80 2.27 -8.86 3.17
N ALA A 81 2.32 -7.86 4.07
CA ALA A 81 3.55 -7.22 4.47
C ALA A 81 3.48 -6.62 5.88
N GLU A 82 4.64 -6.49 6.49
CA GLU A 82 4.90 -5.60 7.64
C GLU A 82 5.73 -4.43 7.13
N ILE A 83 5.29 -3.21 7.44
CA ILE A 83 5.88 -1.95 6.97
C ILE A 83 6.15 -1.09 8.20
N LEU A 84 7.37 -0.57 8.32
CA LEU A 84 7.72 0.38 9.37
C LEU A 84 7.39 1.79 8.91
N LEU A 85 6.43 2.43 9.57
CA LEU A 85 5.92 3.76 9.21
C LEU A 85 5.79 4.60 10.48
N THR A 86 6.00 5.90 10.36
CA THR A 86 5.61 6.85 11.42
C THR A 86 4.08 6.88 11.56
N PRO A 87 3.54 7.34 12.72
CA PRO A 87 2.10 7.52 12.87
C PRO A 87 1.44 8.35 11.76
N ASP A 88 2.10 9.42 11.31
CA ASP A 88 1.60 10.27 10.22
C ASP A 88 1.55 9.52 8.89
N GLU A 89 2.61 8.78 8.55
CA GLU A 89 2.71 8.00 7.32
C GLU A 89 1.69 6.84 7.30
N VAL A 90 1.43 6.19 8.45
CA VAL A 90 0.35 5.21 8.56
C VAL A 90 -0.99 5.84 8.22
N CYS A 91 -1.28 7.04 8.75
CA CYS A 91 -2.54 7.72 8.48
C CYS A 91 -2.64 8.17 7.02
N ARG A 92 -1.56 8.70 6.43
CA ARG A 92 -1.50 9.01 4.99
C ARG A 92 -1.73 7.77 4.13
N HIS A 93 -1.07 6.65 4.47
CA HIS A 93 -1.27 5.37 3.80
C HIS A 93 -2.74 4.91 3.87
N ALA A 94 -3.33 4.95 5.07
CA ALA A 94 -4.71 4.52 5.32
C ALA A 94 -5.79 5.33 4.58
N ILE A 95 -5.49 6.57 4.19
CA ILE A 95 -6.43 7.44 3.47
C ILE A 95 -6.07 7.62 1.98
N GLY A 96 -5.02 6.95 1.50
CA GLY A 96 -4.57 7.05 0.11
C GLY A 96 -3.79 8.33 -0.25
N ASN A 97 -3.22 9.02 0.74
CA ASN A 97 -2.52 10.31 0.56
C ASN A 97 -1.00 10.20 0.83
N LEU A 98 -0.35 9.12 0.39
CA LEU A 98 1.12 9.07 0.44
C LEU A 98 1.72 10.13 -0.52
N THR A 99 2.98 10.51 -0.34
CA THR A 99 3.74 11.22 -1.39
C THR A 99 4.41 10.23 -2.36
N PRO A 100 4.83 10.66 -3.57
CA PRO A 100 5.56 9.81 -4.51
C PRO A 100 6.79 9.12 -3.89
N GLU A 101 7.53 9.85 -3.05
CA GLU A 101 8.71 9.38 -2.36
C GLU A 101 8.36 8.32 -1.31
N GLU A 102 7.28 8.54 -0.55
CA GLU A 102 6.80 7.57 0.44
C GLU A 102 6.33 6.28 -0.24
N PHE A 103 5.57 6.40 -1.33
CA PHE A 103 5.13 5.24 -2.12
C PHE A 103 6.32 4.46 -2.67
N GLY A 104 7.31 5.15 -3.25
CA GLY A 104 8.55 4.57 -3.72
C GLY A 104 9.30 3.83 -2.62
N ALA A 105 9.50 4.48 -1.46
CA ALA A 105 10.19 3.89 -0.32
C ALA A 105 9.49 2.63 0.21
N ILE A 106 8.16 2.62 0.26
CA ILE A 106 7.39 1.43 0.66
C ILE A 106 7.57 0.31 -0.37
N CYS A 107 7.49 0.61 -1.66
CA CYS A 107 7.73 -0.38 -2.72
C CYS A 107 9.16 -0.92 -2.67
N ASP A 108 10.15 -0.08 -2.40
CA ASP A 108 11.55 -0.50 -2.25
C ASP A 108 11.76 -1.36 -1.00
N ALA A 109 10.98 -1.16 0.06
CA ALA A 109 11.06 -1.95 1.29
C ALA A 109 10.37 -3.31 1.14
N VAL A 110 9.14 -3.34 0.63
CA VAL A 110 8.27 -4.52 0.67
C VAL A 110 7.64 -4.88 -0.67
N GLY A 111 7.82 -4.09 -1.72
CA GLY A 111 7.09 -4.21 -2.98
C GLY A 111 5.63 -3.77 -2.86
N ALA A 112 4.95 -3.64 -3.99
CA ALA A 112 3.53 -3.34 -4.02
C ALA A 112 2.71 -4.43 -3.30
N THR A 113 1.71 -3.99 -2.54
CA THR A 113 0.73 -4.81 -1.82
C THR A 113 -0.65 -4.49 -2.37
N TRP A 114 -1.63 -5.38 -2.19
CA TRP A 114 -3.00 -5.18 -2.69
C TRP A 114 -3.60 -3.87 -2.17
N HIS A 115 -3.24 -3.49 -0.94
CA HIS A 115 -3.74 -2.29 -0.28
C HIS A 115 -3.01 -1.00 -0.70
N LEU A 116 -1.82 -1.14 -1.28
CA LEU A 116 -1.23 -0.10 -2.13
C LEU A 116 -1.92 -0.20 -3.50
N THR A 117 -3.22 0.09 -3.55
CA THR A 117 -3.91 0.13 -4.84
C THR A 117 -3.29 1.23 -5.69
N SER A 118 -3.15 0.99 -6.99
CA SER A 118 -2.69 1.88 -8.06
C SER A 118 -3.48 3.19 -8.25
N TYR A 119 -4.20 3.62 -7.21
CA TYR A 119 -4.93 4.88 -7.10
C TYR A 119 -4.23 5.81 -6.10
N PHE A 120 -2.90 5.82 -6.16
CA PHE A 120 -2.14 6.86 -5.49
C PHE A 120 -2.51 8.20 -6.14
N TYR A 121 -2.92 9.17 -5.32
CA TYR A 121 -3.11 10.56 -5.72
C TYR A 121 -2.53 11.43 -4.61
N ASP A 122 -1.49 12.20 -4.93
CA ASP A 122 -0.96 13.21 -4.04
C ASP A 122 -1.83 14.48 -4.17
N PRO A 123 -2.58 14.87 -3.12
CA PRO A 123 -3.47 16.02 -3.19
C PRO A 123 -2.73 17.37 -3.24
N GLU A 124 -1.47 17.43 -2.79
CA GLU A 124 -0.69 18.67 -2.80
C GLU A 124 -0.11 18.94 -4.19
N THR A 125 0.38 17.90 -4.87
CA THR A 125 1.03 18.04 -6.18
C THR A 125 0.13 17.69 -7.36
N GLY A 126 -0.97 16.97 -7.13
CA GLY A 126 -1.87 16.46 -8.17
C GLY A 126 -1.32 15.24 -8.93
N VAL A 127 -0.18 14.69 -8.52
CA VAL A 127 0.45 13.53 -9.18
C VAL A 127 -0.31 12.25 -8.80
N SER A 128 -0.62 11.42 -9.79
CA SER A 128 -1.13 10.07 -9.56
C SER A 128 -0.18 9.01 -10.14
N PHE A 129 -0.01 7.89 -9.42
CA PHE A 129 0.65 6.70 -9.97
C PHE A 129 -0.43 5.78 -10.52
N TYR A 130 -0.94 6.10 -11.71
CA TYR A 130 -1.46 5.06 -12.57
C TYR A 130 -0.27 4.34 -13.20
N ASN A 131 -0.20 3.02 -13.06
CA ASN A 131 0.63 2.21 -13.95
C ASN A 131 0.01 2.34 -15.35
N LEU A 132 0.40 3.36 -16.11
CA LEU A 132 0.05 3.50 -17.53
C LEU A 132 0.80 2.47 -18.40
N ASP A 133 1.68 1.66 -17.80
CA ASP A 133 2.36 0.56 -18.50
C ASP A 133 1.46 -0.68 -18.70
N ASP A 134 0.22 -0.68 -18.16
CA ASP A 134 -0.83 -1.63 -18.57
C ASP A 134 -1.50 -1.21 -19.92
N GLU A 135 -0.79 -0.43 -20.76
CA GLU A 135 -1.06 -0.33 -22.20
C GLU A 135 -0.37 -1.44 -23.02
N GLU A 136 0.19 -2.47 -22.38
CA GLU A 136 0.54 -3.70 -23.10
C GLU A 136 -0.68 -4.64 -23.20
N ASP A 137 -1.26 -4.66 -24.41
CA ASP A 137 -2.10 -5.73 -24.98
C ASP A 137 -3.63 -5.60 -24.86
N MET A 138 -4.18 -4.41 -25.09
CA MET A 138 -5.48 -4.30 -25.77
C MET A 138 -5.23 -4.36 -27.27
N GLY A 139 -4.94 -5.57 -27.76
CA GLY A 139 -4.64 -5.83 -29.16
C GLY A 139 -5.57 -5.10 -30.12
N ASP A 140 -4.94 -4.41 -31.08
CA ASP A 140 -5.56 -3.98 -32.32
C ASP A 140 -6.29 -5.17 -32.96
N GLU A 141 -7.63 -5.13 -33.00
CA GLU A 141 -8.44 -5.71 -34.08
C GLU A 141 -9.95 -5.55 -33.78
N GLN A 142 -10.53 -4.41 -34.16
CA GLN A 142 -11.82 -4.43 -34.85
C GLN A 142 -11.73 -3.49 -36.05
N ASP A 143 -11.21 -4.02 -37.14
CA ASP A 143 -11.43 -3.51 -38.48
C ASP A 143 -12.95 -3.57 -38.77
N LEU A 144 -13.66 -2.49 -38.46
CA LEU A 144 -15.07 -2.29 -38.81
C LEU A 144 -15.20 -1.92 -40.30
N SER A 145 -14.60 -2.71 -41.18
CA SER A 145 -14.89 -2.69 -42.61
C SER A 145 -15.79 -3.87 -42.98
N SER A 146 -17.03 -3.85 -42.48
CA SER A 146 -18.08 -4.69 -43.05
C SER A 146 -18.58 -4.05 -44.36
N PRO A 147 -18.40 -4.66 -45.54
CA PRO A 147 -19.01 -4.16 -46.76
C PRO A 147 -20.52 -4.39 -46.69
N THR A 148 -21.29 -3.33 -46.86
CA THR A 148 -22.74 -3.41 -47.05
C THR A 148 -23.04 -4.27 -48.30
N PRO A 149 -23.81 -5.36 -48.18
CA PRO A 149 -24.36 -6.02 -49.36
C PRO A 149 -25.43 -5.12 -50.00
N ARG A 150 -25.46 -5.16 -51.34
CA ARG A 150 -26.33 -4.38 -52.23
C ARG A 150 -27.82 -4.51 -51.94
#